data_AF-A0A5C6A5F6-F1
#
_entry.id   AF-A0A5C6A5F6-F1
#
_cell.length_a   1.000
_cell.length_b   1.000
_cell.length_c   1.000
_cell.angle_alpha   90.00
_cell.angle_beta   90.00
_cell.angle_gamma   90.00
#
_symmetry.space_group_name_H-M   'P 1'
#
loop_
_entity.id
_entity.type
_entity.pdbx_description
1 polymer ?
#
loop_
_entity_poly.entity_id
_entity_poly.type
_entity_poly.pdbx_seq_one_letter_code
_entity_poly.pdbx_strand_id
1 'polypeptide(L)'
;MMRVNQYFRKVIDEVFGEVLLHYGGVVEEAKTVSNVVRYSTSSWFVEFCYLVEESPNYCPHVGIGPLPELSPIERDRQVDIQCTVPVEASDLKNYFLNWRYADENEMRRSYENVRDIVFVQYAAKFLLDRDSLKALVVSCSDECNRKWRKQINDHNDSIYRTKASEAFREKRFTDFIVQMSLIPDERKTALEIKKVAFARKQLRK
;
A
#
# COMPACT_ATOMS: atom_id res chain seq x y z
N MET A 1 19.32 12.18 22.31
CA MET A 1 18.54 12.07 21.07
C MET A 1 17.11 12.48 21.39
N MET A 2 16.58 13.54 20.77
CA MET A 2 15.18 13.94 20.95
C MET A 2 14.26 12.87 20.33
N ARG A 3 13.11 12.62 20.96
CA ARG A 3 12.14 11.66 20.44
C ARG A 3 11.36 12.29 19.28
N VAL A 4 11.05 11.52 18.23
CA VAL A 4 10.36 12.01 17.02
C VAL A 4 9.06 12.77 17.33
N ASN A 5 8.31 12.31 18.34
CA ASN A 5 7.07 12.96 18.78
C ASN A 5 7.27 14.39 19.33
N GLN A 6 8.49 14.80 19.69
CA GLN A 6 8.79 16.13 20.21
C GLN A 6 8.95 17.18 19.10
N TYR A 7 9.32 16.75 17.89
CA TYR A 7 9.58 17.66 16.76
C TYR A 7 8.71 17.39 15.53
N PHE A 8 8.04 16.23 15.44
CA PHE A 8 7.27 15.82 14.27
C PHE A 8 6.28 16.88 13.79
N ARG A 9 5.33 17.27 14.64
CA ARG A 9 4.31 18.26 14.27
C ARG A 9 4.91 19.60 13.85
N LYS A 10 5.89 20.09 14.63
CA LYS A 10 6.58 21.35 14.33
C LYS A 10 7.21 21.31 12.94
N VAL A 11 7.92 20.24 12.59
CA VAL A 11 8.54 20.09 11.27
C VAL A 11 7.49 20.02 10.15
N ILE A 12 6.41 19.26 10.33
CA ILE A 12 5.33 19.20 9.33
C ILE A 12 4.71 20.59 9.11
N ASP A 13 4.38 21.30 10.19
CA ASP A 13 3.76 22.62 10.12
C ASP A 13 4.71 23.64 9.47
N GLU A 14 6.01 23.59 9.75
CA GLU A 14 7.01 24.47 9.13
C GLU A 14 7.26 24.15 7.65
N VAL A 15 7.24 22.87 7.24
CA VAL A 15 7.53 22.48 5.86
C VAL A 15 6.30 22.60 4.97
N PHE A 16 5.15 22.09 5.42
CA PHE A 16 3.93 21.96 4.63
C PHE A 16 2.83 22.94 4.99
N GLY A 17 2.87 23.59 6.16
CA GLY A 17 1.78 24.41 6.67
C GLY A 17 1.35 25.51 5.70
N GLU A 18 2.30 26.35 5.26
CA GLU A 18 2.00 27.43 4.31
C GLU A 18 1.46 26.90 2.97
N VAL A 19 2.05 25.81 2.46
CA VAL A 19 1.61 25.19 1.20
C VAL A 19 0.17 24.69 1.31
N LEU A 20 -0.17 23.96 2.36
CA LEU A 20 -1.51 23.38 2.52
C LEU A 20 -2.56 24.45 2.84
N LEU A 21 -2.20 25.50 3.58
CA LEU A 21 -3.05 26.68 3.79
C LEU A 21 -3.31 27.40 2.46
N HIS A 22 -2.32 27.50 1.56
CA HIS A 22 -2.49 28.07 0.22
C HIS A 22 -3.52 27.29 -0.61
N TYR A 23 -3.60 25.97 -0.44
CA TYR A 23 -4.64 25.12 -1.05
C TYR A 23 -5.98 25.15 -0.31
N GLY A 24 -6.13 25.98 0.73
CA GLY A 24 -7.35 26.15 1.51
C GLY A 24 -7.54 25.14 2.64
N GLY A 25 -6.53 24.31 2.91
CA GLY A 25 -6.56 23.35 4.02
C GLY A 25 -6.57 24.05 5.38
N VAL A 26 -7.13 23.39 6.38
CA VAL A 26 -7.01 23.76 7.79
C VAL A 26 -6.42 22.60 8.58
N VAL A 27 -5.63 22.90 9.60
CA VAL A 27 -5.08 21.86 10.49
C VAL A 27 -6.21 21.30 11.33
N GLU A 28 -6.41 19.98 11.30
CA GLU A 28 -7.29 19.32 12.25
C GLU A 28 -6.61 19.25 13.62
N GLU A 29 -7.23 19.83 14.65
CA GLU A 29 -6.74 19.69 16.01
C GLU A 29 -6.80 18.21 16.43
N ALA A 30 -5.62 17.60 16.58
CA ALA A 30 -5.46 16.19 16.91
C ALA A 30 -6.26 15.82 18.18
N LYS A 31 -7.36 15.07 18.01
CA LYS A 31 -8.16 14.59 19.14
C LYS A 31 -7.60 13.33 19.81
N THR A 32 -6.61 12.63 19.25
CA THR A 32 -6.25 11.32 19.84
C THR A 32 -4.88 10.72 19.53
N VAL A 33 -4.13 11.13 18.49
CA VAL A 33 -2.89 10.41 18.12
C VAL A 33 -1.74 11.37 17.81
N SER A 34 -0.64 11.23 18.56
CA SER A 34 0.53 12.14 18.49
C SER A 34 1.44 11.92 17.29
N ASN A 35 1.25 10.83 16.54
CA ASN A 35 2.06 10.49 15.37
C ASN A 35 1.42 10.84 14.03
N VAL A 36 0.30 11.59 14.04
CA VAL A 36 -0.42 12.00 12.83
C VAL A 36 -0.64 13.51 12.85
N VAL A 37 -0.41 14.15 11.72
CA VAL A 37 -0.82 15.54 11.45
C VAL A 37 -1.69 15.52 10.21
N ARG A 38 -2.87 16.14 10.28
CA ARG A 38 -3.84 16.14 9.20
C ARG A 38 -4.27 17.56 8.86
N TYR A 39 -4.24 17.86 7.57
CA TYR A 39 -4.80 19.07 6.98
C TYR A 39 -5.99 18.68 6.13
N SER A 40 -7.08 19.43 6.18
CA SER A 40 -8.27 19.10 5.39
C SER A 40 -9.06 20.30 4.93
N THR A 41 -9.91 20.06 3.94
CA THR A 41 -10.95 20.98 3.44
C THR A 41 -12.30 20.30 3.56
N SER A 42 -13.34 20.85 2.92
CA SER A 42 -14.60 20.14 2.71
C SER A 42 -14.50 19.01 1.67
N SER A 43 -13.43 18.96 0.86
CA SER A 43 -13.32 18.08 -0.31
C SER A 43 -12.15 17.11 -0.32
N TRP A 44 -11.12 17.33 0.49
CA TRP A 44 -9.92 16.50 0.56
C TRP A 44 -9.24 16.60 1.93
N PHE A 45 -8.36 15.65 2.22
CA PHE A 45 -7.41 15.71 3.32
C PHE A 45 -6.02 15.27 2.88
N VAL A 46 -5.00 15.77 3.59
CA VAL A 46 -3.60 15.35 3.50
C VAL A 46 -3.19 14.94 4.91
N GLU A 47 -2.63 13.74 5.04
CA GLU A 47 -2.25 13.14 6.31
C GLU A 47 -0.77 12.80 6.31
N PHE A 48 -0.08 13.22 7.36
CA PHE A 48 1.33 12.94 7.59
C PHE A 48 1.43 12.03 8.79
N CYS A 49 2.21 10.95 8.70
CA CYS A 49 2.45 10.09 9.86
C CYS A 49 3.90 9.61 9.96
N TYR A 50 4.25 9.15 11.17
CA TYR A 50 5.43 8.32 11.36
C TYR A 50 5.03 7.01 12.05
N LEU A 51 5.72 5.94 11.70
CA LEU A 51 5.50 4.60 12.25
C LEU A 51 6.52 4.34 13.36
N VAL A 52 6.05 4.02 14.57
CA VAL A 52 6.93 3.79 15.72
C VAL A 52 7.86 2.60 15.49
N GLU A 53 7.39 1.63 14.71
CA GLU A 53 8.09 0.41 14.30
C GLU A 53 9.32 0.67 13.43
N GLU A 54 9.41 1.83 12.78
CA GLU A 54 10.56 2.22 11.96
C GLU A 54 11.74 2.76 12.78
N SER A 55 11.54 2.98 14.08
CA SER A 55 12.58 3.48 14.97
C SER A 55 13.87 2.62 14.86
N PRO A 56 15.07 3.25 14.77
CA PRO A 56 15.31 4.69 14.92
C PRO A 56 15.30 5.49 13.60
N ASN A 57 15.09 4.85 12.46
CA ASN A 57 15.20 5.46 11.12
C ASN A 57 13.85 5.43 10.41
N TYR A 58 13.10 6.52 10.55
CA TYR A 58 11.74 6.66 10.04
C TYR A 58 11.72 6.98 8.54
N CYS A 59 10.64 6.60 7.87
CA CYS A 59 10.34 7.02 6.51
C CYS A 59 9.32 8.18 6.51
N PRO A 60 9.33 9.06 5.49
CA PRO A 60 8.28 10.04 5.32
C PRO A 60 7.03 9.38 4.72
N HIS A 61 5.91 9.40 5.47
CA HIS A 61 4.61 8.88 5.02
C HIS A 61 3.64 10.05 4.85
N VAL A 62 3.10 10.19 3.63
CA VAL A 62 2.17 11.25 3.27
C VAL A 62 1.02 10.67 2.45
N GLY A 63 -0.16 10.63 3.06
CA GLY A 63 -1.41 10.18 2.46
C GLY A 63 -2.25 11.35 1.96
N ILE A 64 -2.99 11.12 0.87
CA ILE A 64 -4.04 12.02 0.38
C ILE A 64 -5.33 11.24 0.15
N GLY A 65 -6.46 11.88 0.45
CA GLY A 65 -7.77 11.26 0.24
C GLY A 65 -8.90 12.28 0.07
N PRO A 66 -10.00 11.90 -0.59
CA PRO A 66 -11.14 12.78 -0.77
C PRO A 66 -12.00 12.85 0.50
N LEU A 67 -12.72 13.96 0.66
CA LEU A 67 -13.80 14.13 1.62
C LEU A 67 -15.16 14.29 0.92
N PRO A 68 -16.26 13.81 1.55
CA PRO A 68 -16.29 12.76 2.57
C PRO A 68 -15.50 11.51 2.17
N GLU A 69 -14.95 10.82 3.18
CA GLU A 69 -14.15 9.61 3.00
C GLU A 69 -14.96 8.53 2.27
N LEU A 70 -14.29 7.80 1.38
CA LEU A 70 -14.94 6.75 0.57
C LEU A 70 -15.26 5.49 1.37
N SER A 71 -14.51 5.24 2.43
CA SER A 71 -14.58 4.02 3.23
C SER A 71 -14.10 4.29 4.66
N PRO A 72 -14.64 3.60 5.68
CA PRO A 72 -14.05 3.61 7.01
C PRO A 72 -12.71 2.85 7.08
N ILE A 73 -12.38 2.06 6.05
CA ILE A 73 -11.13 1.29 5.98
C ILE A 73 -10.04 2.19 5.38
N GLU A 74 -8.94 2.38 6.12
CA GLU A 74 -7.86 3.31 5.77
C GLU A 74 -7.31 3.12 4.35
N ARG A 75 -7.01 1.87 3.97
CA ARG A 75 -6.48 1.52 2.64
C ARG A 75 -7.41 1.89 1.47
N ASP A 76 -8.70 2.06 1.76
CA ASP A 76 -9.76 2.29 0.77
C ASP A 76 -10.24 3.76 0.78
N ARG A 77 -9.71 4.61 1.68
CA ARG A 77 -10.04 6.05 1.76
C ARG A 77 -8.91 6.97 1.34
N GLN A 78 -7.67 6.50 1.33
CA GLN A 78 -6.50 7.31 0.99
C GLN A 78 -5.47 6.52 0.20
N VAL A 79 -4.56 7.25 -0.42
CA VAL A 79 -3.35 6.71 -1.06
C VAL A 79 -2.14 7.52 -0.63
N ASP A 80 -0.98 6.86 -0.58
CA ASP A 80 0.29 7.58 -0.48
C ASP A 80 0.48 8.47 -1.70
N ILE A 81 1.06 9.66 -1.52
CA ILE A 81 1.34 10.58 -2.63
C ILE A 81 2.29 9.98 -3.68
N GLN A 82 3.04 8.93 -3.34
CA GLN A 82 3.85 8.18 -4.32
C GLN A 82 3.01 7.60 -5.47
N CYS A 83 1.71 7.34 -5.24
CA CYS A 83 0.78 6.89 -6.28
C CYS A 83 0.51 7.97 -7.34
N THR A 84 0.84 9.23 -7.06
CA THR A 84 0.70 10.35 -8.00
C THR A 84 1.91 10.49 -8.94
N VAL A 85 3.02 9.82 -8.62
CA VAL A 85 4.27 9.91 -9.39
C VAL A 85 4.13 9.17 -10.72
N PRO A 86 4.44 9.82 -11.87
CA PRO A 86 4.34 9.21 -13.19
C PRO A 86 5.31 8.03 -13.34
N VAL A 87 5.04 7.14 -14.30
CA VAL A 87 5.83 5.91 -14.50
C VAL A 87 7.26 6.22 -14.93
N GLU A 88 7.42 7.29 -15.70
CA GLU A 88 8.69 7.80 -16.24
C GLU A 88 9.62 8.31 -15.13
N ALA A 89 9.08 8.66 -13.96
CA ALA A 89 9.84 9.06 -12.77
C ALA A 89 9.90 7.92 -11.74
N SER A 90 10.14 6.68 -12.19
CA SER A 90 10.07 5.48 -11.36
C SER A 90 10.96 5.50 -10.12
N ASP A 91 12.10 6.19 -10.18
CA ASP A 91 13.05 6.28 -9.07
C ASP A 91 12.44 7.00 -7.86
N LEU A 92 11.51 7.91 -8.10
CA LEU A 92 10.76 8.60 -7.05
C LEU A 92 9.67 7.72 -6.44
N LYS A 93 9.25 6.62 -7.07
CA LYS A 93 8.22 5.73 -6.47
C LYS A 93 8.68 5.03 -5.19
N ASN A 94 9.98 5.07 -4.89
CA ASN A 94 10.56 4.52 -3.67
C ASN A 94 11.28 5.59 -2.84
N TYR A 95 10.94 6.88 -3.01
CA TYR A 95 11.64 7.99 -2.31
C TYR A 95 11.66 7.79 -0.79
N PHE A 96 10.59 7.23 -0.21
CA PHE A 96 10.45 7.05 1.23
C PHE A 96 11.52 6.12 1.82
N LEU A 97 12.06 5.20 1.02
CA LEU A 97 13.18 4.34 1.42
C LEU A 97 14.52 5.07 1.40
N ASN A 98 14.67 6.08 0.54
CA ASN A 98 15.91 6.82 0.33
C ASN A 98 16.03 8.06 1.22
N TRP A 99 14.91 8.64 1.64
CA TRP A 99 14.85 9.87 2.44
C TRP A 99 14.48 9.59 3.89
N ARG A 100 15.11 8.57 4.48
CA ARG A 100 14.92 8.23 5.89
C ARG A 100 15.52 9.30 6.81
N TYR A 101 14.98 9.40 8.02
CA TYR A 101 15.42 10.35 9.03
C TYR A 101 15.47 9.73 10.42
N ALA A 102 16.42 10.16 11.23
CA ALA A 102 16.58 9.79 12.64
C ALA A 102 16.48 10.99 13.60
N ASP A 103 16.58 12.22 13.09
CA ASP A 103 16.49 13.46 13.87
C ASP A 103 15.67 14.58 13.19
N GLU A 104 15.51 15.70 13.89
CA GLU A 104 14.71 16.86 13.44
C GLU A 104 15.24 17.48 12.14
N ASN A 105 16.56 17.57 11.97
CA ASN A 105 17.16 18.20 10.79
C ASN A 105 17.05 17.30 9.56
N GLU A 106 17.28 16.00 9.74
CA GLU A 106 17.07 15.01 8.70
C GLU A 106 15.59 14.94 8.30
N MET A 107 14.68 14.94 9.29
CA MET A 107 13.24 14.95 9.03
C MET A 107 12.83 16.16 8.19
N ARG A 108 13.32 17.35 8.56
CA ARG A 108 13.04 18.58 7.80
C ARG A 108 13.47 18.47 6.36
N ARG A 109 14.71 18.07 6.10
CA ARG A 109 15.24 17.88 4.72
C ARG A 109 14.44 16.83 3.95
N SER A 110 14.10 15.71 4.60
CA SER A 110 13.30 14.67 3.97
C SER A 110 11.93 15.19 3.57
N TYR A 111 11.21 15.88 4.45
CA TYR A 111 9.91 16.43 4.11
C TYR A 111 9.98 17.63 3.15
N GLU A 112 11.04 18.43 3.14
CA GLU A 112 11.27 19.45 2.12
C GLU A 112 11.41 18.81 0.73
N ASN A 113 12.18 17.72 0.61
CA ASN A 113 12.26 16.96 -0.64
C ASN A 113 10.90 16.38 -1.05
N VAL A 114 10.16 15.81 -0.11
CA VAL A 114 8.81 15.30 -0.36
C VAL A 114 7.89 16.42 -0.86
N ARG A 115 7.96 17.61 -0.25
CA ARG A 115 7.18 18.77 -0.65
C ARG A 115 7.52 19.21 -2.07
N ASP A 116 8.79 19.50 -2.32
CA ASP A 116 9.25 20.22 -3.51
C ASP A 116 9.34 19.31 -4.73
N ILE A 117 9.71 18.04 -4.54
CA ILE A 117 9.98 17.09 -5.62
C ILE A 117 8.77 16.21 -5.92
N VAL A 118 7.95 15.88 -4.91
CA VAL A 118 6.82 14.94 -5.08
C VAL A 118 5.48 15.65 -4.98
N PHE A 119 5.21 16.29 -3.85
CA PHE A 119 3.88 16.82 -3.54
C PHE A 119 3.49 17.94 -4.49
N VAL A 120 4.30 19.00 -4.58
CA VAL A 120 3.99 20.17 -5.44
C VAL A 120 3.97 19.76 -6.92
N GLN A 121 4.87 18.88 -7.34
CA GLN A 121 4.98 18.47 -8.75
C GLN A 121 3.84 17.55 -9.20
N TYR A 122 3.44 16.60 -8.35
CA TYR A 122 2.58 15.49 -8.78
C TYR A 122 1.28 15.36 -7.99
N ALA A 123 1.28 15.65 -6.69
CA ALA A 123 0.12 15.39 -5.83
C ALA A 123 -0.85 16.58 -5.75
N ALA A 124 -0.34 17.82 -5.70
CA ALA A 124 -1.13 19.01 -5.42
C ALA A 124 -2.28 19.22 -6.42
N LYS A 125 -2.10 18.87 -7.69
CA LYS A 125 -3.15 18.95 -8.71
C LYS A 125 -4.39 18.10 -8.40
N PHE A 126 -4.22 16.99 -7.69
CA PHE A 126 -5.35 16.13 -7.28
C PHE A 126 -6.17 16.78 -6.15
N LEU A 127 -5.58 17.69 -5.37
CA LEU A 127 -6.33 18.43 -4.34
C LEU A 127 -7.27 19.47 -4.97
N LEU A 128 -6.98 19.90 -6.20
CA LEU A 128 -7.80 20.84 -6.95
C LEU A 128 -8.96 20.17 -7.70
N ASP A 129 -8.91 18.85 -7.88
CA ASP A 129 -9.93 18.06 -8.56
C ASP A 129 -10.30 16.82 -7.75
N ARG A 130 -11.42 16.94 -7.03
CA ARG A 130 -11.98 15.89 -6.19
C ARG A 130 -12.28 14.59 -6.96
N ASP A 131 -12.75 14.67 -8.19
CA ASP A 131 -13.13 13.47 -8.95
C ASP A 131 -11.89 12.73 -9.43
N SER A 132 -10.85 13.46 -9.83
CA SER A 132 -9.53 12.88 -10.10
C SER A 132 -8.92 12.22 -8.86
N LEU A 133 -9.01 12.84 -7.68
CA LEU A 133 -8.53 12.26 -6.43
C LEU A 133 -9.29 10.98 -6.05
N LYS A 134 -10.61 10.98 -6.20
CA LYS A 134 -11.43 9.77 -5.98
C LYS A 134 -11.02 8.65 -6.93
N ALA A 135 -10.88 8.94 -8.22
CA ALA A 135 -10.48 7.97 -9.22
C ALA A 135 -9.10 7.37 -8.90
N LEU A 136 -8.16 8.19 -8.45
CA LEU A 136 -6.83 7.74 -8.00
C LEU A 136 -6.94 6.77 -6.83
N VAL A 137 -7.68 7.14 -5.76
CA VAL A 137 -7.84 6.29 -4.58
C VAL A 137 -8.48 4.94 -4.93
N VAL A 138 -9.56 4.96 -5.72
CA VAL A 138 -10.24 3.73 -6.16
C VAL A 138 -9.29 2.85 -6.99
N SER A 139 -8.59 3.44 -7.97
CA SER A 139 -7.67 2.69 -8.83
C SER A 139 -6.55 2.01 -8.03
N CYS A 140 -5.95 2.73 -7.07
CA CYS A 140 -4.88 2.19 -6.24
C CYS A 140 -5.40 1.12 -5.28
N SER A 141 -6.57 1.32 -4.66
CA SER A 141 -7.21 0.30 -3.82
C SER A 141 -7.49 -0.97 -4.62
N ASP A 142 -8.04 -0.86 -5.83
CA ASP A 142 -8.32 -2.01 -6.70
C ASP A 142 -7.06 -2.76 -7.11
N GLU A 143 -5.97 -2.04 -7.41
CA GLU A 143 -4.68 -2.66 -7.73
C GLU A 143 -4.11 -3.41 -6.51
N CYS A 144 -4.12 -2.79 -5.33
CA CYS A 144 -3.69 -3.40 -4.08
C CYS A 144 -4.50 -4.65 -3.75
N ASN A 145 -5.83 -4.57 -3.82
CA ASN A 145 -6.74 -5.68 -3.60
C ASN A 145 -6.50 -6.83 -4.59
N ARG A 146 -6.22 -6.51 -5.87
CA ARG A 146 -5.87 -7.51 -6.89
C ARG A 146 -4.53 -8.19 -6.58
N LYS A 147 -3.49 -7.44 -6.21
CA LYS A 147 -2.18 -7.99 -5.82
C LYS A 147 -2.30 -8.89 -4.59
N TRP A 148 -3.04 -8.45 -3.57
CA TRP A 148 -3.28 -9.20 -2.35
C TRP A 148 -4.02 -10.52 -2.62
N ARG A 149 -5.12 -10.49 -3.39
CA ARG A 149 -5.84 -11.70 -3.79
C ARG A 149 -4.95 -12.66 -4.56
N LYS A 150 -4.11 -12.15 -5.46
CA LYS A 150 -3.13 -12.96 -6.18
C LYS A 150 -2.15 -13.64 -5.23
N GLN A 151 -1.58 -12.91 -4.27
CA GLN A 151 -0.65 -13.48 -3.28
C GLN A 151 -1.30 -14.58 -2.42
N ILE A 152 -2.52 -14.37 -1.95
CA ILE A 152 -3.28 -15.41 -1.21
C ILE A 152 -3.47 -16.65 -2.09
N ASN A 153 -3.91 -16.43 -3.32
CA ASN A 153 -4.16 -17.50 -4.26
C ASN A 153 -2.89 -18.27 -4.61
N ASP A 154 -1.76 -17.59 -4.81
CA ASP A 154 -0.47 -18.21 -5.11
C ASP A 154 0.06 -18.99 -3.89
N HIS A 155 -0.11 -18.46 -2.68
CA HIS A 155 0.22 -19.14 -1.44
C HIS A 155 -0.60 -20.41 -1.24
N ASN A 156 -1.93 -20.32 -1.37
CA ASN A 156 -2.83 -21.45 -1.21
C ASN A 156 -2.55 -22.55 -2.24
N ASP A 157 -2.38 -22.18 -3.51
CA ASP A 157 -2.01 -23.13 -4.55
C ASP A 157 -0.70 -23.86 -4.21
N SER A 158 0.31 -23.14 -3.69
CA SER A 158 1.59 -23.74 -3.30
C SER A 158 1.42 -24.81 -2.22
N ILE A 159 0.56 -24.55 -1.22
CA ILE A 159 0.21 -25.52 -0.18
C ILE A 159 -0.46 -26.75 -0.81
N TYR A 160 -1.45 -26.54 -1.68
CA TYR A 160 -2.16 -27.65 -2.34
C TYR A 160 -1.25 -28.46 -3.25
N ARG A 161 -0.36 -27.82 -4.01
CA ARG A 161 0.64 -28.50 -4.86
C ARG A 161 1.62 -29.34 -4.05
N THR A 162 2.04 -28.85 -2.88
CA THR A 162 2.91 -29.59 -1.97
C THR A 162 2.22 -30.85 -1.47
N LYS A 163 1.01 -30.72 -0.90
CA LYS A 163 0.22 -31.86 -0.42
C LYS A 163 -0.14 -32.84 -1.53
N ALA A 164 -0.50 -32.34 -2.72
CA ALA A 164 -0.75 -33.15 -3.90
C ALA A 164 0.50 -33.95 -4.31
N SER A 165 1.66 -33.30 -4.34
CA SER A 165 2.92 -33.96 -4.72
C SER A 165 3.30 -35.08 -3.75
N GLU A 166 3.11 -34.89 -2.45
CA GLU A 166 3.31 -35.92 -1.43
C GLU A 166 2.35 -37.10 -1.64
N ALA A 167 1.05 -36.83 -1.75
CA ALA A 167 0.03 -37.85 -2.00
C ALA A 167 0.31 -38.65 -3.29
N PHE A 168 0.75 -37.98 -4.36
CA PHE A 168 1.10 -38.63 -5.62
C PHE A 168 2.33 -39.55 -5.48
N ARG A 169 3.37 -39.13 -4.74
CA ARG A 169 4.56 -39.95 -4.46
C ARG A 169 4.20 -41.20 -3.67
N GLU A 170 3.30 -41.05 -2.70
CA GLU A 170 2.80 -42.13 -1.85
C GLU A 170 1.69 -42.97 -2.52
N LYS A 171 1.37 -42.70 -3.80
CA LYS A 171 0.30 -43.37 -4.56
C LYS A 171 -1.09 -43.23 -3.93
N ARG A 172 -1.31 -42.26 -3.04
CA ARG A 172 -2.62 -41.87 -2.51
C ARG A 172 -3.37 -41.03 -3.55
N PHE A 173 -3.82 -41.68 -4.62
CA PHE A 173 -4.39 -40.99 -5.79
C PHE A 173 -5.70 -40.25 -5.52
N THR A 174 -6.52 -40.72 -4.58
CA THR A 174 -7.74 -40.02 -4.15
C THR A 174 -7.36 -38.68 -3.51
N ASP A 175 -6.45 -38.69 -2.55
CA ASP A 175 -5.98 -37.48 -1.86
C ASP A 175 -5.32 -36.51 -2.83
N PHE A 176 -4.51 -37.02 -3.76
CA PHE A 176 -3.92 -36.21 -4.82
C PHE A 176 -4.98 -35.48 -5.66
N ILE A 177 -6.04 -36.16 -6.11
CA ILE A 177 -7.11 -35.54 -6.91
C ILE A 177 -7.86 -34.50 -6.08
N VAL A 178 -8.14 -34.78 -4.81
CA VAL A 178 -8.79 -33.84 -3.89
C VAL A 178 -7.95 -32.55 -3.78
N GLN A 179 -6.66 -32.65 -3.48
CA GLN A 179 -5.79 -31.48 -3.38
C GLN A 179 -5.71 -30.70 -4.71
N MET A 180 -5.58 -31.40 -5.84
CA MET A 180 -5.53 -30.74 -7.15
C MET A 180 -6.85 -30.08 -7.56
N SER A 181 -7.99 -30.53 -7.04
CA SER A 181 -9.30 -29.91 -7.33
C SER A 181 -9.48 -28.55 -6.65
N LEU A 182 -8.71 -28.25 -5.61
CA LEU A 182 -8.73 -26.97 -4.90
C LEU A 182 -7.97 -25.86 -5.64
N ILE A 183 -7.19 -26.23 -6.65
CA ILE A 183 -6.52 -25.28 -7.56
C ILE A 183 -7.46 -25.07 -8.77
N PRO A 184 -7.75 -23.84 -9.22
CA PRO A 184 -8.51 -23.62 -10.46
C PRO A 184 -7.81 -24.21 -11.70
N ASP A 185 -8.56 -24.66 -12.72
CA ASP A 185 -7.98 -25.33 -13.89
C ASP A 185 -7.08 -24.40 -14.71
N GLU A 186 -7.45 -23.12 -14.84
CA GLU A 186 -6.66 -22.08 -15.52
C GLU A 186 -5.32 -21.78 -14.84
N ARG A 187 -5.11 -22.28 -13.61
CA ARG A 187 -3.87 -22.12 -12.83
C ARG A 187 -3.06 -23.42 -12.72
N LYS A 188 -3.52 -24.50 -13.35
CA LYS A 188 -2.75 -25.75 -13.44
C LYS A 188 -1.81 -25.73 -14.63
N THR A 189 -0.61 -26.24 -14.42
CA THR A 189 0.33 -26.56 -15.50
C THR A 189 -0.16 -27.74 -16.32
N ALA A 190 0.30 -27.85 -17.56
CA ALA A 190 0.01 -29.00 -18.43
C ALA A 190 0.46 -30.35 -17.79
N LEU A 191 1.53 -30.33 -17.00
CA LEU A 191 2.00 -31.52 -16.29
C LEU A 191 1.04 -31.95 -15.19
N GLU A 192 0.53 -31.01 -14.40
CA GLU A 192 -0.45 -31.27 -13.34
C GLU A 192 -1.74 -31.87 -13.91
N ILE A 193 -2.24 -31.32 -15.02
CA ILE A 193 -3.42 -31.84 -15.72
C ILE A 193 -3.18 -33.30 -16.15
N LYS A 194 -2.00 -33.61 -16.72
CA LYS A 194 -1.62 -34.99 -17.07
C LYS A 194 -1.56 -35.91 -15.85
N LYS A 195 -1.00 -35.45 -14.72
CA LYS A 195 -0.95 -36.23 -13.48
C LYS A 195 -2.35 -36.51 -12.92
N VAL A 196 -3.28 -35.55 -12.98
CA VAL A 196 -4.69 -35.74 -12.59
C VAL A 196 -5.36 -36.80 -13.47
N ALA A 197 -5.17 -36.74 -14.79
CA ALA A 197 -5.69 -37.75 -15.71
C ALA A 197 -5.13 -39.15 -15.42
N PHE A 198 -3.83 -39.24 -15.14
CA PHE A 198 -3.17 -40.49 -14.76
C PHE A 198 -3.75 -41.06 -13.45
N ALA A 199 -3.85 -40.24 -12.40
CA ALA A 199 -4.39 -40.67 -11.11
C ALA A 199 -5.84 -41.17 -11.23
N ARG A 200 -6.68 -40.47 -11.99
CA ARG A 200 -8.06 -40.91 -12.28
C ARG A 200 -8.10 -42.27 -13.00
N LYS A 201 -7.15 -42.55 -13.89
CA LYS A 201 -7.05 -43.85 -14.56
C LYS A 201 -6.66 -44.98 -13.60
N GLN A 202 -5.80 -44.70 -12.61
CA GLN A 202 -5.40 -45.70 -11.61
C GLN A 202 -6.56 -46.07 -10.68
N LEU A 203 -7.43 -45.11 -10.32
CA LEU A 203 -8.60 -45.37 -9.47
C LEU A 203 -9.76 -46.11 -10.18
N ARG A 204 -9.69 -46.29 -11.50
CA ARG A 204 -10.68 -47.03 -12.31
C ARG A 204 -10.29 -48.48 -12.59
N LYS A 205 -9.10 -48.89 -12.15
CA LYS A 205 -8.61 -50.26 -12.22
C LYS A 205 -8.92 -50.97 -10.91
#